data_AF-A0A229G4W3-F1
#
_entry.id   AF-A0A229G4W3-F1
#
_cell.length_a   1.000
_cell.length_b   1.000
_cell.length_c   1.000
_cell.angle_alpha   90.00
_cell.angle_beta   90.00
_cell.angle_gamma   90.00
#
_symmetry.space_group_name_H-M   'P 1'
#
loop_
_entity.id
_entity.type
_entity.pdbx_description
1 polymer ?
#
loop_
_entity_poly.entity_id
_entity_poly.type
_entity_poly.pdbx_seq_one_letter_code
_entity_poly.pdbx_strand_id
1 'polypeptide(L)'
;MPAAVVGHSQGEIAAAVVAGALSLEDGARVVALRSQVIGRLARGGGMVSLAVSEAEAKDLVKGSGLSVAAVNSPSAVVAAGESAALDELLTLCEGRGVRARRVPVDYASHSPEVEVVRDELLDVLGPVVPGPGEVPLYSSVTGGLVDGGELDAGYWYTNLRQTVRFETAIRSLLADGFDAFVEVSGHPVLTTAIEQTTERAPETDDVVVLGTLRRDEDEWRRLLTSLGEAFVAGLPVDWSAVLPADATPVDDLP
;
A
#
# COMPACT_ATOMS: atom_id res chain seq x y z
N MET A 1 -6.19 18.61 3.18
CA MET A 1 -6.65 17.35 2.55
C MET A 1 -5.69 16.98 1.45
N PRO A 2 -5.35 15.69 1.27
CA PRO A 2 -4.50 15.26 0.15
C PRO A 2 -5.20 15.51 -1.19
N ALA A 3 -4.41 15.72 -2.26
CA ALA A 3 -4.95 15.92 -3.60
C ALA A 3 -5.38 14.60 -4.28
N ALA A 4 -4.80 13.48 -3.88
CA ALA A 4 -5.20 12.12 -4.20
C ALA A 4 -4.72 11.16 -3.11
N VAL A 5 -5.30 9.97 -3.05
CA VAL A 5 -4.85 8.89 -2.15
C VAL A 5 -4.68 7.58 -2.89
N VAL A 6 -3.75 6.77 -2.43
CA VAL A 6 -3.51 5.39 -2.87
C VAL A 6 -3.21 4.55 -1.64
N GLY A 7 -3.66 3.30 -1.62
CA GLY A 7 -3.33 2.36 -0.56
C GLY A 7 -2.77 1.06 -1.12
N HIS A 8 -1.90 0.41 -0.34
CA HIS A 8 -1.34 -0.90 -0.67
C HIS A 8 -2.12 -1.99 0.08
N SER A 9 -2.78 -2.88 -0.66
CA SER A 9 -3.58 -3.97 -0.08
C SER A 9 -4.57 -3.44 0.98
N GLN A 10 -4.46 -3.86 2.25
CA GLN A 10 -5.29 -3.39 3.36
C GLN A 10 -5.15 -1.88 3.65
N GLY A 11 -4.03 -1.25 3.29
CA GLY A 11 -3.87 0.20 3.40
C GLY A 11 -4.89 0.99 2.57
N GLU A 12 -5.50 0.35 1.57
CA GLU A 12 -6.55 0.95 0.75
C GLU A 12 -7.85 1.23 1.52
N ILE A 13 -8.09 0.53 2.64
CA ILE A 13 -9.22 0.83 3.54
C ILE A 13 -9.04 2.22 4.16
N ALA A 14 -7.83 2.53 4.63
CA ALA A 14 -7.53 3.85 5.19
C ALA A 14 -7.60 4.94 4.11
N ALA A 15 -7.10 4.64 2.90
CA ALA A 15 -7.24 5.54 1.75
C ALA A 15 -8.72 5.83 1.43
N ALA A 16 -9.59 4.81 1.44
CA ALA A 16 -11.02 4.97 1.19
C ALA A 16 -11.72 5.85 2.25
N VAL A 17 -11.33 5.73 3.52
CA VAL A 17 -11.84 6.61 4.58
C VAL A 17 -11.36 8.05 4.38
N VAL A 18 -10.07 8.26 4.11
CA VAL A 18 -9.52 9.60 3.86
C VAL A 18 -10.13 10.23 2.61
N ALA A 19 -10.46 9.43 1.61
CA ALA A 19 -11.16 9.88 0.41
C ALA A 19 -12.63 10.24 0.65
N GLY A 20 -13.21 9.86 1.78
CA GLY A 20 -14.64 9.98 2.03
C GLY A 20 -15.49 8.94 1.28
N ALA A 21 -14.85 7.94 0.65
CA ALA A 21 -15.55 6.85 -0.01
C ALA A 21 -16.10 5.82 0.99
N LEU A 22 -15.50 5.74 2.17
CA LEU A 22 -16.04 5.04 3.33
C LEU A 22 -16.19 5.99 4.52
N SER A 23 -17.25 5.79 5.30
CA SER A 23 -17.32 6.38 6.63
C SER A 23 -16.24 5.80 7.55
N LEU A 24 -15.88 6.49 8.64
CA LEU A 24 -14.96 5.91 9.63
C LEU A 24 -15.49 4.60 10.22
N GLU A 25 -16.81 4.50 10.42
CA GLU A 25 -17.46 3.30 10.91
C GLU A 25 -17.32 2.15 9.92
N ASP A 26 -17.57 2.40 8.63
CA ASP A 26 -17.43 1.38 7.59
C ASP A 26 -15.98 0.98 7.35
N GLY A 27 -15.04 1.93 7.35
CA GLY A 27 -13.61 1.62 7.30
C GLY A 27 -13.18 0.73 8.47
N ALA A 28 -13.63 1.04 9.69
CA ALA A 28 -13.40 0.20 10.86
C ALA A 28 -14.04 -1.19 10.74
N ARG A 29 -15.26 -1.27 10.19
CA ARG A 29 -15.96 -2.53 9.90
C ARG A 29 -15.18 -3.38 8.91
N VAL A 30 -14.74 -2.81 7.78
CA VAL A 30 -13.97 -3.54 6.76
C VAL A 30 -12.67 -4.07 7.36
N VAL A 31 -11.87 -3.23 8.01
CA VAL A 31 -10.56 -3.66 8.53
C VAL A 31 -10.69 -4.72 9.62
N ALA A 32 -11.65 -4.58 10.54
CA ALA A 32 -11.84 -5.51 11.65
C ALA A 32 -12.37 -6.86 11.16
N LEU A 33 -13.45 -6.86 10.38
CA LEU A 33 -14.10 -8.10 9.93
C LEU A 33 -13.22 -8.86 8.93
N ARG A 34 -12.57 -8.15 7.99
CA ARG A 34 -11.57 -8.76 7.09
C ARG A 34 -10.45 -9.43 7.87
N SER A 35 -9.90 -8.76 8.88
CA SER A 35 -8.82 -9.33 9.69
C SER A 35 -9.28 -10.54 10.50
N GLN A 36 -10.51 -10.55 11.02
CA GLN A 36 -11.09 -11.69 11.73
C GLN A 36 -11.29 -12.90 10.82
N VAL A 37 -11.79 -12.67 9.61
CA VAL A 37 -11.99 -13.71 8.59
C VAL A 37 -10.65 -14.30 8.15
N ILE A 38 -9.66 -13.44 7.84
CA ILE A 38 -8.29 -13.86 7.50
C ILE A 38 -7.65 -14.65 8.65
N GLY A 39 -7.87 -14.22 9.90
CA GLY A 39 -7.32 -14.89 11.09
C GLY A 39 -7.84 -16.32 11.29
N ARG A 40 -8.89 -16.74 10.57
CA ARG A 40 -9.42 -18.11 10.56
C ARG A 40 -8.84 -18.97 9.45
N LEU A 41 -8.08 -18.40 8.51
CA LEU A 41 -7.39 -19.17 7.49
C LEU A 41 -6.41 -20.15 8.15
N ALA A 42 -6.39 -21.37 7.62
CA ALA A 42 -5.45 -22.38 8.10
C ALA A 42 -4.02 -21.89 7.91
N ARG A 43 -3.20 -22.04 8.95
CA ARG A 43 -1.76 -21.82 8.87
C ARG A 43 -1.18 -22.82 7.87
N GLY A 44 -0.45 -22.33 6.87
CA GLY A 44 0.09 -23.18 5.81
C GLY A 44 0.52 -22.43 4.55
N GLY A 45 0.02 -21.20 4.35
CA GLY A 45 0.49 -20.29 3.32
C GLY A 45 1.55 -19.31 3.82
N GLY A 46 2.08 -18.52 2.90
CA GLY A 46 2.93 -17.38 3.23
C GLY A 46 3.22 -16.52 2.02
N MET A 47 4.23 -15.66 2.14
CA MET A 47 4.66 -14.79 1.05
C MET A 47 6.18 -14.62 1.01
N VAL A 48 6.74 -14.41 -0.18
CA VAL A 48 8.17 -14.16 -0.43
C VAL A 48 8.32 -12.92 -1.30
N SER A 49 9.10 -11.95 -0.82
CA SER A 49 9.56 -10.81 -1.60
C SER A 49 10.70 -11.24 -2.53
N LEU A 50 10.65 -10.81 -3.78
CA LEU A 50 11.62 -11.06 -4.84
C LEU A 50 12.13 -9.72 -5.39
N ALA A 51 13.45 -9.55 -5.49
CA ALA A 51 14.07 -8.35 -6.06
C ALA A 51 14.25 -8.49 -7.57
N VAL A 52 13.14 -8.60 -8.31
CA VAL A 52 13.07 -8.87 -9.75
C VAL A 52 11.90 -8.11 -10.38
N SER A 53 11.85 -8.07 -11.71
CA SER A 53 10.71 -7.55 -12.46
C SER A 53 9.48 -8.46 -12.39
N GLU A 54 8.30 -7.95 -12.72
CA GLU A 54 7.07 -8.76 -12.82
C GLU A 54 7.22 -9.93 -13.80
N ALA A 55 7.88 -9.71 -14.95
CA ALA A 55 8.10 -10.75 -15.95
C ALA A 55 8.97 -11.89 -15.40
N GLU A 56 10.10 -11.55 -14.77
CA GLU A 56 10.99 -12.54 -14.14
C GLU A 56 10.30 -13.27 -12.98
N ALA A 57 9.51 -12.56 -12.16
CA ALA A 57 8.75 -13.19 -11.10
C ALA A 57 7.74 -14.20 -11.64
N LYS A 58 7.00 -13.86 -12.72
CA LYS A 58 6.08 -14.77 -13.41
C LYS A 58 6.79 -16.03 -13.93
N ASP A 59 8.01 -15.87 -14.45
CA ASP A 59 8.83 -17.00 -14.89
C ASP A 59 9.31 -17.86 -13.72
N LEU A 60 9.68 -17.24 -12.58
CA LEU A 60 10.11 -17.96 -11.38
C LEU A 60 8.98 -18.77 -10.73
N VAL A 61 7.75 -18.27 -10.73
CA VAL A 61 6.59 -18.95 -10.13
C VAL A 61 5.86 -19.90 -11.09
N LYS A 62 6.32 -20.01 -12.33
CA LYS A 62 5.64 -20.80 -13.35
C LYS A 62 5.62 -22.29 -12.96
N GLY A 63 4.41 -22.83 -12.80
CA GLY A 63 4.20 -24.24 -12.50
C GLY A 63 4.39 -24.62 -11.03
N SER A 64 4.63 -23.67 -10.13
CA SER A 64 4.78 -23.94 -8.69
C SER A 64 3.46 -23.84 -7.90
N GLY A 65 2.37 -23.39 -8.54
CA GLY A 65 1.11 -23.08 -7.85
C GLY A 65 1.11 -21.76 -7.09
N LEU A 66 2.24 -21.04 -7.06
CA LEU A 66 2.33 -19.71 -6.45
C LEU A 66 1.70 -18.62 -7.33
N SER A 67 1.21 -17.57 -6.69
CA SER A 67 0.66 -16.37 -7.33
C SER A 67 1.61 -15.19 -7.18
N VAL A 68 1.60 -14.28 -8.16
CA VAL A 68 2.15 -12.93 -7.98
C VAL A 68 1.15 -12.12 -7.16
N ALA A 69 1.49 -11.89 -5.90
CA ALA A 69 0.63 -11.23 -4.92
C ALA A 69 0.69 -9.70 -5.00
N ALA A 70 1.87 -9.15 -5.26
CA ALA A 70 2.04 -7.71 -5.39
C ALA A 70 3.17 -7.36 -6.36
N VAL A 71 2.95 -6.33 -7.17
CA VAL A 71 3.96 -5.67 -7.99
C VAL A 71 4.14 -4.26 -7.40
N ASN A 72 5.16 -4.13 -6.55
CA ASN A 72 5.37 -2.92 -5.76
C ASN A 72 6.16 -1.86 -6.53
N SER A 73 7.15 -2.31 -7.31
CA SER A 73 7.98 -1.45 -8.14
C SER A 73 8.53 -2.26 -9.33
N PRO A 74 9.22 -1.63 -10.28
CA PRO A 74 9.77 -2.32 -11.44
C PRO A 74 10.81 -3.40 -11.09
N SER A 75 11.28 -3.45 -9.83
CA SER A 75 12.26 -4.41 -9.32
C SER A 75 11.89 -5.02 -7.97
N ALA A 76 10.63 -4.93 -7.54
CA ALA A 76 10.15 -5.49 -6.29
C ALA A 76 8.77 -6.14 -6.45
N VAL A 77 8.75 -7.47 -6.37
CA VAL A 77 7.54 -8.29 -6.53
C VAL A 77 7.38 -9.20 -5.32
N VAL A 78 6.16 -9.53 -4.95
CA VAL A 78 5.85 -10.50 -3.88
C VAL A 78 5.12 -11.69 -4.50
N ALA A 79 5.60 -12.90 -4.20
CA ALA A 79 4.90 -14.15 -4.48
C ALA A 79 4.17 -14.66 -3.23
N ALA A 80 3.02 -15.30 -3.40
CA ALA A 80 2.24 -15.90 -2.32
C ALA A 80 1.72 -17.29 -2.70
N GLY A 81 1.56 -18.15 -1.70
CA GLY A 81 0.96 -19.48 -1.84
C GLY A 81 1.38 -20.41 -0.72
N GLU A 82 1.35 -21.71 -0.98
CA GLU A 82 1.74 -22.75 -0.02
C GLU A 82 3.21 -22.62 0.46
N SER A 83 3.43 -22.87 1.74
CA SER A 83 4.75 -22.72 2.38
C SER A 83 5.84 -23.55 1.72
N ALA A 84 5.54 -24.81 1.34
CA ALA A 84 6.50 -25.71 0.71
C ALA A 84 6.95 -25.21 -0.67
N ALA A 85 6.01 -24.75 -1.51
CA ALA A 85 6.33 -24.17 -2.81
C ALA A 85 7.15 -22.87 -2.69
N LEU A 86 6.92 -22.09 -1.63
CA LEU A 86 7.73 -20.90 -1.33
C LEU A 86 9.14 -21.26 -0.85
N ASP A 87 9.34 -22.38 -0.16
CA ASP A 87 10.68 -22.88 0.20
C ASP A 87 11.46 -23.30 -1.04
N GLU A 88 10.80 -24.01 -1.97
CA GLU A 88 11.38 -24.34 -3.27
C GLU A 88 11.75 -23.09 -4.08
N LEU A 89 10.89 -22.06 -4.08
CA LEU A 89 11.17 -20.78 -4.73
C LEU A 89 12.40 -20.10 -4.12
N LEU A 90 12.57 -20.12 -2.80
CA LEU A 90 13.73 -19.54 -2.13
C LEU A 90 15.02 -20.27 -2.53
N THR A 91 15.02 -21.60 -2.54
CA THR A 91 16.17 -22.40 -3.01
C THR A 91 16.48 -22.13 -4.49
N LEU A 92 15.45 -22.01 -5.33
CA LEU A 92 15.61 -21.66 -6.74
C LEU A 92 16.25 -20.28 -6.91
N CYS A 93 15.79 -19.29 -6.13
CA CYS A 93 16.33 -17.93 -6.17
C CYS A 93 17.79 -17.89 -5.72
N GLU A 94 18.14 -18.61 -4.64
CA GLU A 94 19.52 -18.73 -4.16
C GLU A 94 20.43 -19.31 -5.25
N GLY A 95 20.02 -20.40 -5.90
CA GLY A 95 20.76 -21.01 -7.01
C GLY A 95 20.93 -20.11 -8.23
N ARG A 96 20.08 -19.09 -8.39
CA ARG A 96 20.13 -18.11 -9.50
C ARG A 96 20.72 -16.76 -9.09
N GLY A 97 21.14 -16.59 -7.84
CA GLY A 97 21.63 -15.30 -7.32
C GLY A 97 20.55 -14.21 -7.23
N VAL A 98 19.27 -14.59 -7.23
CA VAL A 98 18.13 -13.68 -7.05
C VAL A 98 17.93 -13.43 -5.56
N ARG A 99 17.91 -12.16 -5.13
CA ARG A 99 17.55 -11.84 -3.74
C ARG A 99 16.08 -12.13 -3.50
N ALA A 100 15.81 -13.01 -2.56
CA ALA A 100 14.47 -13.38 -2.11
C ALA A 100 14.42 -13.42 -0.58
N ARG A 101 13.29 -13.02 0.01
CA ARG A 101 13.11 -13.00 1.47
C ARG A 101 11.66 -13.31 1.87
N ARG A 102 11.48 -14.15 2.89
CA ARG A 102 10.16 -14.36 3.53
C ARG A 102 9.59 -13.05 4.07
N VAL A 103 8.31 -12.81 3.79
CA VAL A 103 7.51 -11.77 4.45
C VAL A 103 6.98 -12.38 5.76
N PRO A 104 7.01 -11.66 6.90
CA PRO A 104 6.58 -12.18 8.20
C PRO A 104 5.05 -12.26 8.31
N VAL A 105 4.44 -13.13 7.51
CA VAL A 105 3.01 -13.44 7.48
C VAL A 105 2.84 -14.95 7.34
N ASP A 106 1.82 -15.51 8.00
CA ASP A 106 1.52 -16.96 8.04
C ASP A 106 0.29 -17.35 7.21
N TYR A 107 -0.11 -16.46 6.28
CA TYR A 107 -1.17 -16.67 5.29
C TYR A 107 -0.75 -16.12 3.93
N ALA A 108 -1.32 -16.68 2.86
CA ALA A 108 -1.10 -16.25 1.49
C ALA A 108 -2.27 -15.38 1.03
N SER A 109 -2.15 -14.05 1.17
CA SER A 109 -3.09 -13.11 0.53
C SER A 109 -2.77 -12.94 -0.94
N HIS A 110 -3.75 -12.45 -1.70
CA HIS A 110 -3.61 -12.18 -3.14
C HIS A 110 -3.32 -13.45 -3.97
N SER A 111 -3.89 -14.58 -3.53
CA SER A 111 -3.69 -15.91 -4.11
C SER A 111 -4.94 -16.80 -3.92
N PRO A 112 -5.06 -17.96 -4.60
CA PRO A 112 -6.23 -18.85 -4.47
C PRO A 112 -6.58 -19.28 -3.04
N GLU A 113 -5.62 -19.27 -2.13
CA GLU A 113 -5.76 -19.67 -0.73
C GLU A 113 -6.82 -18.85 0.03
N VAL A 114 -7.11 -17.61 -0.39
CA VAL A 114 -8.17 -16.79 0.22
C VAL A 114 -9.57 -17.06 -0.33
N GLU A 115 -9.72 -17.90 -1.36
CA GLU A 115 -11.03 -18.19 -1.95
C GLU A 115 -11.97 -18.92 -0.98
N VAL A 116 -11.40 -19.67 -0.02
CA VAL A 116 -12.16 -20.38 1.02
C VAL A 116 -12.93 -19.45 1.96
N VAL A 117 -12.54 -18.17 2.05
CA VAL A 117 -13.21 -17.16 2.89
C VAL A 117 -14.08 -16.20 2.09
N ARG A 118 -14.26 -16.43 0.79
CA ARG A 118 -15.01 -15.53 -0.10
C ARG A 118 -16.41 -15.25 0.43
N ASP A 119 -17.20 -16.31 0.63
CA ASP A 119 -18.62 -16.16 0.96
C ASP A 119 -18.82 -15.54 2.34
N GLU A 120 -17.98 -15.92 3.31
CA GLU A 120 -17.98 -15.30 4.64
C GLU A 120 -17.63 -13.82 4.57
N LEU A 121 -16.61 -13.44 3.80
CA LEU A 121 -16.22 -12.03 3.66
C LEU A 121 -17.32 -11.19 3.00
N LEU A 122 -17.98 -11.74 1.96
CA LEU A 122 -19.10 -11.07 1.30
C LEU A 122 -20.29 -10.86 2.24
N ASP A 123 -20.61 -11.85 3.08
CA ASP A 123 -21.69 -11.76 4.06
C ASP A 123 -21.40 -10.71 5.13
N VAL A 124 -20.23 -10.78 5.78
CA VAL A 124 -19.90 -9.87 6.90
C VAL A 124 -19.68 -8.43 6.45
N LEU A 125 -19.26 -8.20 5.20
CA LEU A 125 -19.08 -6.87 4.63
C LEU A 125 -20.31 -6.37 3.85
N GLY A 126 -21.35 -7.19 3.66
CA GLY A 126 -22.58 -6.79 2.97
C GLY A 126 -23.23 -5.50 3.48
N PRO A 127 -23.18 -5.17 4.79
CA PRO A 127 -23.70 -3.90 5.31
C PRO A 127 -22.88 -2.64 4.98
N VAL A 128 -21.67 -2.76 4.42
CA VAL A 128 -20.81 -1.61 4.09
C VAL A 128 -21.43 -0.82 2.95
N VAL A 129 -21.60 0.49 3.15
CA VAL A 129 -22.18 1.40 2.16
C VAL A 129 -21.10 2.35 1.63
N PRO A 130 -20.51 2.07 0.46
CA PRO A 130 -19.58 3.00 -0.16
C PRO A 130 -20.29 4.26 -0.70
N GLY A 131 -19.53 5.34 -0.81
CA GLY A 131 -19.95 6.60 -1.43
C GLY A 131 -18.91 7.11 -2.42
N PRO A 132 -19.25 8.12 -3.25
CA PRO A 132 -18.37 8.59 -4.33
C PRO A 132 -17.02 9.15 -3.83
N GLY A 133 -16.95 9.59 -2.57
CA GLY A 133 -15.78 10.29 -2.02
C GLY A 133 -15.63 11.71 -2.57
N GLU A 134 -14.75 12.47 -1.92
CA GLU A 134 -14.39 13.85 -2.27
C GLU A 134 -12.95 13.98 -2.77
N VAL A 135 -12.08 13.02 -2.43
CA VAL A 135 -10.68 12.97 -2.87
C VAL A 135 -10.50 11.82 -3.86
N PRO A 136 -9.83 12.03 -5.01
CA PRO A 136 -9.48 10.96 -5.94
C PRO A 136 -8.76 9.79 -5.26
N LEU A 137 -9.27 8.57 -5.46
CA LEU A 137 -8.66 7.33 -4.96
C LEU A 137 -8.10 6.51 -6.12
N TYR A 138 -6.81 6.21 -6.07
CA TYR A 138 -6.15 5.31 -7.01
C TYR A 138 -6.09 3.91 -6.39
N SER A 139 -6.76 2.98 -7.05
CA SER A 139 -6.88 1.61 -6.59
C SER A 139 -5.63 0.81 -6.91
N SER A 140 -5.16 0.06 -5.92
CA SER A 140 -4.10 -0.93 -6.13
C SER A 140 -4.61 -2.23 -6.75
N VAL A 141 -5.91 -2.40 -6.90
CA VAL A 141 -6.53 -3.54 -7.61
C VAL A 141 -6.54 -3.29 -9.11
N THR A 142 -6.97 -2.10 -9.53
CA THR A 142 -7.08 -1.73 -10.95
C THR A 142 -5.81 -1.07 -11.49
N GLY A 143 -5.01 -0.45 -10.62
CA GLY A 143 -3.82 0.31 -11.00
C GLY A 143 -4.11 1.75 -11.44
N GLY A 144 -5.31 2.28 -11.19
CA GLY A 144 -5.72 3.62 -11.61
C GLY A 144 -6.86 4.17 -10.76
N LEU A 145 -7.41 5.31 -11.18
CA LEU A 145 -8.55 5.96 -10.52
C LEU A 145 -9.75 5.00 -10.44
N VAL A 146 -10.40 4.94 -9.28
CA VAL A 146 -11.62 4.15 -9.04
C VAL A 146 -12.73 5.05 -8.52
N ASP A 147 -13.99 4.73 -8.86
CA ASP A 147 -15.14 5.37 -8.25
C ASP A 147 -15.31 4.84 -6.82
N GLY A 148 -15.36 5.75 -5.84
CA GLY A 148 -15.57 5.40 -4.44
C GLY A 148 -16.85 4.59 -4.22
N GLY A 149 -17.89 4.80 -5.04
CA GLY A 149 -19.15 4.07 -4.98
C GLY A 149 -19.03 2.57 -5.32
N GLU A 150 -17.92 2.14 -5.91
CA GLU A 150 -17.65 0.74 -6.25
C GLU A 150 -16.97 -0.04 -5.11
N LEU A 151 -16.61 0.60 -3.98
CA LEU A 151 -15.86 -0.01 -2.89
C LEU A 151 -16.73 -0.87 -1.94
N ASP A 152 -17.56 -1.75 -2.52
CA ASP A 152 -18.47 -2.64 -1.82
C ASP A 152 -17.79 -3.91 -1.28
N ALA A 153 -18.58 -4.84 -0.71
CA ALA A 153 -18.07 -6.12 -0.21
C ALA A 153 -17.33 -6.94 -1.29
N GLY A 154 -17.82 -6.91 -2.53
CA GLY A 154 -17.20 -7.58 -3.68
C GLY A 154 -15.85 -6.97 -4.04
N TYR A 155 -15.74 -5.65 -3.95
CA TYR A 155 -14.47 -4.94 -4.10
C TYR A 155 -13.47 -5.36 -3.03
N TRP A 156 -13.86 -5.38 -1.75
CA TRP A 156 -12.93 -5.74 -0.67
C TRP A 156 -12.47 -7.20 -0.72
N TYR A 157 -13.32 -8.12 -1.21
CA TYR A 157 -12.88 -9.47 -1.56
C TYR A 157 -11.89 -9.47 -2.73
N THR A 158 -12.18 -8.68 -3.78
CA THR A 158 -11.28 -8.55 -4.94
C THR A 158 -9.92 -7.97 -4.52
N ASN A 159 -9.88 -6.97 -3.65
CA ASN A 159 -8.67 -6.42 -3.05
C ASN A 159 -7.88 -7.48 -2.26
N LEU A 160 -8.55 -8.38 -1.53
CA LEU A 160 -7.89 -9.47 -0.83
C LEU A 160 -7.34 -10.56 -1.78
N ARG A 161 -8.03 -10.82 -2.90
CA ARG A 161 -7.75 -11.96 -3.78
C ARG A 161 -6.82 -11.63 -4.95
N GLN A 162 -6.92 -10.45 -5.53
CA GLN A 162 -6.19 -10.08 -6.72
C GLN A 162 -4.82 -9.49 -6.40
N THR A 163 -3.91 -9.52 -7.39
CA THR A 163 -2.59 -8.91 -7.31
C THR A 163 -2.69 -7.42 -6.99
N VAL A 164 -1.88 -6.95 -6.05
CA VAL A 164 -1.68 -5.52 -5.76
C VAL A 164 -0.79 -4.90 -6.85
N ARG A 165 -1.35 -4.04 -7.69
CA ARG A 165 -0.72 -3.31 -8.80
C ARG A 165 -0.19 -1.94 -8.35
N PHE A 166 0.58 -1.91 -7.27
CA PHE A 166 1.02 -0.64 -6.66
C PHE A 166 1.92 0.18 -7.59
N GLU A 167 2.87 -0.46 -8.30
CA GLU A 167 3.68 0.23 -9.33
C GLU A 167 2.80 0.92 -10.38
N THR A 168 1.77 0.22 -10.86
CA THR A 168 0.84 0.76 -11.87
C THR A 168 0.06 1.95 -11.31
N ALA A 169 -0.42 1.87 -10.06
CA ALA A 169 -1.11 2.98 -9.42
C ALA A 169 -0.20 4.22 -9.25
N ILE A 170 1.06 4.04 -8.87
CA ILE A 170 2.04 5.14 -8.79
C ILE A 170 2.33 5.74 -10.17
N ARG A 171 2.49 4.92 -11.22
CA ARG A 171 2.65 5.42 -12.59
C ARG A 171 1.43 6.21 -13.07
N SER A 172 0.22 5.79 -12.72
CA SER A 172 -1.01 6.53 -13.04
C SER A 172 -1.05 7.88 -12.34
N LEU A 173 -0.66 7.94 -11.05
CA LEU A 173 -0.52 9.21 -10.33
C LEU A 173 0.52 10.13 -10.99
N LEU A 174 1.68 9.62 -11.38
CA LEU A 174 2.69 10.42 -12.09
C LEU A 174 2.16 10.94 -13.44
N ALA A 175 1.46 10.11 -14.20
CA ALA A 175 0.87 10.50 -15.49
C ALA A 175 -0.21 11.60 -15.34
N ASP A 176 -0.89 11.63 -14.20
CA ASP A 176 -1.87 12.67 -13.86
C ASP A 176 -1.24 13.92 -13.22
N GLY A 177 0.10 13.96 -13.13
CA GLY A 177 0.87 15.14 -12.73
C GLY A 177 1.15 15.26 -11.24
N PHE A 178 0.96 14.19 -10.45
CA PHE A 178 1.32 14.19 -9.03
C PHE A 178 2.83 13.97 -8.85
N ASP A 179 3.49 14.86 -8.11
CA ASP A 179 4.95 14.92 -7.93
C ASP A 179 5.40 14.84 -6.46
N ALA A 180 4.45 14.68 -5.53
CA ALA A 180 4.73 14.59 -4.10
C ALA A 180 3.96 13.44 -3.44
N PHE A 181 4.70 12.50 -2.85
CA PHE A 181 4.16 11.31 -2.20
C PHE A 181 4.53 11.29 -0.72
N VAL A 182 3.52 11.20 0.15
CA VAL A 182 3.70 11.11 1.60
C VAL A 182 3.12 9.79 2.10
N GLU A 183 3.98 8.88 2.55
CA GLU A 183 3.58 7.62 3.16
C GLU A 183 3.14 7.85 4.61
N VAL A 184 1.83 7.73 4.86
CA VAL A 184 1.23 7.82 6.20
C VAL A 184 1.23 6.43 6.85
N SER A 185 2.28 6.12 7.61
CA SER A 185 2.48 4.81 8.24
C SER A 185 3.31 4.92 9.53
N GLY A 186 3.31 3.84 10.34
CA GLY A 186 4.15 3.74 11.54
C GLY A 186 5.65 3.51 11.25
N HIS A 187 5.97 3.14 10.01
CA HIS A 187 7.33 2.97 9.50
C HIS A 187 7.29 2.91 7.98
N PRO A 188 8.15 3.66 7.26
CA PRO A 188 8.16 3.65 5.80
C PRO A 188 8.47 2.26 5.26
N VAL A 189 7.57 1.74 4.42
CA VAL A 189 7.75 0.46 3.72
C VAL A 189 7.48 0.58 2.21
N LEU A 190 6.87 1.67 1.76
CA LEU A 190 6.52 1.93 0.37
C LEU A 190 7.38 3.01 -0.28
N THR A 191 8.03 3.89 0.49
CA THR A 191 8.87 4.99 -0.05
C THR A 191 9.87 4.52 -1.10
N THR A 192 10.65 3.47 -0.82
CA THR A 192 11.61 2.90 -1.78
C THR A 192 10.94 2.36 -3.05
N ALA A 193 9.73 1.80 -2.94
CA ALA A 193 9.00 1.31 -4.11
C ALA A 193 8.50 2.46 -4.99
N ILE A 194 8.08 3.56 -4.37
CA ILE A 194 7.69 4.81 -5.05
C ILE A 194 8.91 5.40 -5.76
N GLU A 195 10.03 5.59 -5.06
CA GLU A 195 11.30 6.10 -5.62
C GLU A 195 11.76 5.29 -6.84
N GLN A 196 11.77 3.95 -6.74
CA GLN A 196 12.15 3.08 -7.86
C GLN A 196 11.21 3.18 -9.08
N THR A 197 9.97 3.58 -8.86
CA THR A 197 8.98 3.79 -9.92
C THR A 197 9.17 5.15 -10.57
N THR A 198 9.44 6.19 -9.77
CA THR A 198 9.64 7.57 -10.24
C THR A 198 10.97 7.72 -10.99
N GLU A 199 12.06 7.08 -10.53
CA GLU A 199 13.36 7.05 -11.23
C GLU A 199 13.28 6.50 -12.65
N ARG A 200 12.26 5.69 -12.95
CA ARG A 200 12.03 5.09 -14.28
C ARG A 200 10.93 5.79 -15.07
N ALA A 201 10.29 6.82 -14.51
CA ALA A 201 9.29 7.63 -15.19
C ALA A 201 9.99 8.78 -15.93
N PRO A 202 9.89 8.87 -17.26
CA PRO A 202 10.62 9.87 -18.06
C PRO A 202 10.03 11.29 -17.95
N GLU A 203 8.90 11.46 -17.26
CA GLU A 203 8.05 12.65 -17.34
C GLU A 203 8.16 13.58 -16.13
N THR A 204 8.91 13.21 -15.09
CA THR A 204 8.94 13.95 -13.82
C THR A 204 10.37 14.09 -13.30
N ASP A 205 11.01 15.22 -13.59
CA ASP A 205 12.15 15.67 -12.80
C ASP A 205 11.62 16.13 -11.42
N ASP A 206 12.33 15.79 -10.34
CA ASP A 206 12.07 16.26 -8.96
C ASP A 206 10.81 15.73 -8.22
N VAL A 207 10.55 14.41 -8.26
CA VAL A 207 9.50 13.80 -7.39
C VAL A 207 9.94 13.73 -5.93
N VAL A 208 9.11 14.25 -5.03
CA VAL A 208 9.30 14.21 -3.58
C VAL A 208 8.66 12.94 -3.00
N VAL A 209 9.43 12.16 -2.24
CA VAL A 209 8.92 10.97 -1.53
C VAL A 209 9.30 11.05 -0.05
N LEU A 210 8.30 11.02 0.83
CA LEU A 210 8.46 11.21 2.28
C LEU A 210 7.70 10.14 3.07
N GLY A 211 8.14 9.86 4.29
CA GLY A 211 7.42 9.04 5.27
C GLY A 211 7.07 9.83 6.53
N THR A 212 6.01 9.43 7.23
CA THR A 212 5.55 10.15 8.43
C THR A 212 6.23 9.73 9.73
N LEU A 213 6.26 8.44 10.04
CA LEU A 213 6.80 7.91 11.29
C LEU A 213 7.84 6.83 11.02
N ARG A 214 8.68 6.55 12.01
CA ARG A 214 9.70 5.52 11.92
C ARG A 214 9.79 4.76 13.24
N ARG A 215 9.74 3.43 13.16
CA ARG A 215 9.95 2.54 14.30
C ARG A 215 11.24 2.91 15.06
N ASP A 216 11.19 2.78 16.38
CA ASP A 216 12.29 3.02 17.30
C ASP A 216 12.75 4.50 17.37
N GLU A 217 11.92 5.42 16.87
CA GLU A 217 12.08 6.87 17.02
C GLU A 217 10.94 7.48 17.84
N ASP A 218 11.18 8.66 18.42
CA ASP A 218 10.15 9.43 19.12
C ASP A 218 9.09 9.94 18.15
N GLU A 219 7.81 9.61 18.39
CA GLU A 219 6.71 9.83 17.44
C GLU A 219 6.54 11.31 17.08
N TRP A 220 6.53 12.19 18.08
CA TRP A 220 6.34 13.63 17.87
C TRP A 220 7.53 14.27 17.18
N ARG A 221 8.75 13.96 17.64
CA ARG A 221 9.97 14.47 17.00
C ARG A 221 10.07 13.99 15.55
N ARG A 222 9.74 12.73 15.27
CA ARG A 222 9.80 12.19 13.91
C ARG A 222 8.77 12.85 13.01
N LEU A 223 7.53 12.99 13.48
CA LEU A 223 6.49 13.68 12.72
C LEU A 223 6.87 15.14 12.39
N LEU A 224 7.38 15.88 13.38
CA LEU A 224 7.86 17.25 13.18
C LEU A 224 9.04 17.32 12.21
N THR A 225 9.96 16.36 12.28
CA THR A 225 11.07 16.27 11.32
C THR A 225 10.55 16.01 9.91
N SER A 226 9.57 15.11 9.74
CA SER A 226 8.96 14.84 8.43
C SER A 226 8.20 16.05 7.86
N LEU A 227 7.55 16.86 8.71
CA LEU A 227 6.99 18.16 8.30
C LEU A 227 8.09 19.14 7.85
N GLY A 228 9.22 19.18 8.56
CA GLY A 228 10.38 19.97 8.16
C GLY A 228 10.98 19.53 6.82
N GLU A 229 11.09 18.22 6.59
CA GLU A 229 11.53 17.64 5.31
C GLU A 229 10.56 18.01 4.17
N ALA A 230 9.24 17.92 4.41
CA ALA A 230 8.22 18.38 3.47
C ALA A 230 8.37 19.86 3.12
N PHE A 231 8.56 20.72 4.12
CA PHE A 231 8.76 22.15 3.93
C PHE A 231 10.02 22.46 3.11
N VAL A 232 11.15 21.81 3.41
CA VAL A 232 12.42 21.98 2.67
C VAL A 232 12.30 21.47 1.23
N ALA A 233 11.48 20.44 1.00
CA ALA A 233 11.14 19.93 -0.32
C ALA A 233 10.14 20.82 -1.09
N GLY A 234 9.71 21.96 -0.52
CA GLY A 234 8.84 22.93 -1.18
C GLY A 234 7.33 22.67 -0.99
N LEU A 235 6.95 21.67 -0.17
CA LEU A 235 5.55 21.41 0.13
C LEU A 235 4.99 22.46 1.12
N PRO A 236 3.75 22.92 0.93
CA PRO A 236 3.12 23.86 1.85
C PRO A 236 2.87 23.18 3.20
N VAL A 237 3.41 23.77 4.27
CA VAL A 237 3.17 23.35 5.66
C VAL A 237 2.52 24.49 6.42
N ASP A 238 1.34 24.25 6.97
CA ASP A 238 0.68 25.19 7.87
C ASP A 238 1.27 25.06 9.29
N TRP A 239 2.32 25.84 9.54
CA TRP A 239 2.99 25.87 10.85
C TRP A 239 2.08 26.41 11.97
N SER A 240 1.01 27.14 11.65
CA SER A 240 0.07 27.63 12.67
C SER A 240 -0.75 26.50 13.30
N ALA A 241 -0.94 25.38 12.58
CA ALA A 241 -1.58 24.18 13.09
C ALA A 241 -0.65 23.32 13.96
N VAL A 242 0.66 23.59 13.94
CA VAL A 242 1.70 22.85 14.68
C VAL A 242 2.10 23.58 15.95
N LEU A 243 2.16 24.91 15.90
CA LEU A 243 2.56 25.75 17.01
C LEU A 243 1.39 25.98 17.98
N PRO A 244 1.67 26.28 19.26
CA PRO A 244 0.64 26.72 20.21
C PRO A 244 -0.16 27.92 19.67
N ALA A 245 -1.44 28.01 20.03
CA ALA A 245 -2.32 29.09 19.56
C ALA A 245 -1.88 30.50 20.01
N ASP A 246 -1.08 30.58 21.07
CA ASP A 246 -0.45 31.80 21.60
C ASP A 246 0.97 32.03 21.08
N ALA A 247 1.45 31.21 20.13
CA ALA A 247 2.73 31.42 19.48
C ALA A 247 2.71 32.77 18.73
N THR A 248 3.54 33.69 19.20
CA THR A 248 3.73 34.98 18.54
C THR A 248 4.80 34.86 17.45
N PRO A 249 4.56 35.38 16.24
CA PRO A 249 5.63 35.56 15.26
C PRO A 249 6.80 36.31 15.89
N VAL A 250 8.00 35.76 15.76
CA VAL A 250 9.21 36.47 16.15
C VAL A 250 9.65 37.25 14.93
N ASP A 251 9.22 38.51 14.86
CA ASP A 251 9.79 39.47 13.89
C ASP A 251 11.27 39.67 14.25
N ASP A 252 12.15 39.69 13.26
CA ASP A 252 13.63 39.79 13.38
C ASP A 252 14.39 38.52 13.82
N LEU A 253 14.13 37.40 13.15
CA LEU A 253 15.15 36.35 13.01
C LEU A 253 16.16 36.77 11.92
N PRO A 254 17.48 36.52 12.12
CA PRO A 254 18.54 37.01 11.23
C PRO A 254 18.48 36.49 9.80
#